data_AF-A0A1S2L0Y4-F1
#
_entry.id   AF-A0A1S2L0Y4-F1
#
_cell.length_a   1.000
_cell.length_b   1.000
_cell.length_c   1.000
_cell.angle_alpha   90.00
_cell.angle_beta   90.00
_cell.angle_gamma   90.00
#
_symmetry.space_group_name_H-M   'P 1'
#
loop_
_entity.id
_entity.type
_entity.pdbx_description
1 polymer ?
#
loop_
_entity_poly.entity_id
_entity_poly.type
_entity_poly.pdbx_seq_one_letter_code
_entity_poly.pdbx_strand_id
1 'polypeptide(L)'
;MRENIFCPICDYDYTHILGTIQFITDEYWVSEVLVNQKYSIPVKFEYNFRSQGNIHILFRCERGHYFVVSFDGYKGIVFVNENTLVNELLGYLNETADDKFGFKFSIDFNLVGRIETFLENKEFELANKMK
;
A
#
# COMPACT_ATOMS: atom_id res chain seq x y z
N MET A 1 -18.02 -13.05 -18.53
CA MET A 1 -16.76 -12.33 -18.22
C MET A 1 -17.17 -11.23 -17.25
N ARG A 2 -16.61 -11.19 -16.02
CA ARG A 2 -16.95 -10.11 -15.09
C ARG A 2 -16.02 -8.94 -15.41
N GLU A 3 -16.59 -7.83 -15.88
CA GLU A 3 -15.85 -6.64 -16.34
C GLU A 3 -15.48 -5.69 -15.19
N ASN A 4 -15.97 -5.95 -13.98
CA ASN A 4 -15.75 -5.12 -12.80
C ASN A 4 -14.77 -5.79 -11.84
N ILE A 5 -13.87 -4.98 -11.30
CA ILE A 5 -13.05 -5.35 -10.15
C ILE A 5 -13.97 -5.12 -8.90
N PHE A 6 -14.04 -6.08 -7.96
CA PHE A 6 -14.96 -6.04 -6.78
C PHE A 6 -14.26 -6.07 -5.44
N CYS A 7 -14.80 -5.35 -4.44
CA CYS A 7 -14.28 -5.26 -3.07
C CYS A 7 -14.12 -6.61 -2.40
N PRO A 8 -12.91 -7.00 -1.94
CA PRO A 8 -12.72 -8.33 -1.38
C PRO A 8 -13.30 -8.41 0.04
N ILE A 9 -13.73 -7.27 0.61
CA ILE A 9 -14.25 -7.13 1.96
C ILE A 9 -15.78 -7.11 1.95
N CYS A 10 -16.42 -6.45 0.97
CA CYS A 10 -17.87 -6.24 0.98
C CYS A 10 -18.58 -6.47 -0.35
N ASP A 11 -17.87 -6.96 -1.38
CA ASP A 11 -18.40 -7.26 -2.72
C ASP A 11 -19.03 -6.07 -3.49
N TYR A 12 -18.89 -4.83 -2.98
CA TYR A 12 -19.28 -3.64 -3.73
C TYR A 12 -18.35 -3.42 -4.93
N ASP A 13 -18.90 -2.83 -6.00
CA ASP A 13 -18.12 -2.36 -7.14
C ASP A 13 -17.02 -1.40 -6.68
N TYR A 14 -15.85 -1.51 -7.31
CA TYR A 14 -14.85 -0.48 -7.16
C TYR A 14 -15.16 0.72 -8.01
N THR A 15 -15.02 1.87 -7.37
CA THR A 15 -15.38 3.14 -7.97
C THR A 15 -14.21 4.11 -7.98
N HIS A 16 -13.17 3.89 -7.15
CA HIS A 16 -12.09 4.86 -6.99
C HIS A 16 -10.69 4.24 -6.92
N ILE A 17 -9.83 4.71 -7.82
CA ILE A 17 -8.36 4.60 -7.70
C ILE A 17 -7.90 5.78 -6.86
N LEU A 18 -7.28 5.52 -5.70
CA LEU A 18 -6.74 6.56 -4.85
C LEU A 18 -5.30 6.93 -5.22
N GLY A 19 -4.56 5.96 -5.73
CA GLY A 19 -3.16 6.18 -5.98
C GLY A 19 -2.31 4.95 -6.22
N THR A 20 -1.01 5.20 -6.26
CA THR A 20 0.02 4.17 -6.33
C THR A 20 0.92 4.23 -5.10
N ILE A 21 1.35 3.08 -4.62
CA ILE A 21 2.43 2.94 -3.64
C ILE A 21 3.55 2.19 -4.36
N GLN A 22 4.78 2.64 -4.20
CA GLN A 22 5.95 2.00 -4.78
C GLN A 22 7.06 1.94 -3.74
N PHE A 23 7.57 0.74 -3.48
CA PHE A 23 8.72 0.53 -2.60
C PHE A 23 10.00 0.65 -3.41
N ILE A 24 10.86 1.61 -3.05
CA ILE A 24 12.18 1.76 -3.64
C ILE A 24 13.15 0.94 -2.80
N THR A 25 13.70 -0.08 -3.44
CA THR A 25 14.55 -1.07 -2.78
C THR A 25 15.93 -1.09 -3.40
N ASP A 26 16.95 -1.23 -2.56
CA ASP A 26 18.28 -1.72 -2.94
C ASP A 26 18.50 -3.12 -2.35
N GLU A 27 18.77 -4.09 -3.22
CA GLU A 27 18.84 -5.53 -2.92
C GLU A 27 17.64 -6.13 -2.19
N TYR A 28 17.61 -6.02 -0.86
CA TYR A 28 16.61 -6.54 0.08
C TYR A 28 16.19 -5.48 1.11
N TRP A 29 16.56 -4.22 0.92
CA TRP A 29 16.27 -3.13 1.84
C TRP A 29 15.42 -2.09 1.14
N VAL A 30 14.29 -1.73 1.75
CA VAL A 30 13.55 -0.52 1.35
C VAL A 30 14.31 0.68 1.90
N SER A 31 14.50 1.69 1.06
CA SER A 31 15.09 2.99 1.45
C SER A 31 14.07 4.13 1.46
N GLU A 32 13.03 4.01 0.63
CA GLU A 32 11.93 4.96 0.59
C GLU A 32 10.67 4.30 0.01
N VAL A 33 9.51 4.86 0.34
CA VAL A 33 8.23 4.52 -0.26
C VAL A 33 7.68 5.75 -0.97
N LEU A 34 7.37 5.61 -2.26
CA LEU A 34 6.76 6.65 -3.08
C LEU A 34 5.24 6.46 -3.12
N VAL A 35 4.49 7.46 -2.65
CA VAL A 35 3.04 7.55 -2.82
C VAL A 35 2.74 8.49 -3.99
N ASN A 36 1.91 8.01 -4.93
CA ASN A 36 1.53 8.71 -6.17
C ASN A 36 2.73 9.21 -6.99
N GLN A 37 3.86 8.49 -6.92
CA GLN A 37 5.12 8.85 -7.57
C GLN A 37 5.62 10.27 -7.22
N LYS A 38 5.11 10.86 -6.13
CA LYS A 38 5.33 12.27 -5.78
C LYS A 38 5.76 12.47 -4.34
N TYR A 39 5.18 11.71 -3.40
CA TYR A 39 5.49 11.84 -1.98
C TYR A 39 6.43 10.73 -1.57
N SER A 40 7.66 11.10 -1.24
CA SER A 40 8.65 10.16 -0.70
C SER A 40 8.54 10.12 0.83
N ILE A 41 8.42 8.91 1.36
CA ILE A 41 8.44 8.61 2.79
C ILE A 41 9.74 7.82 3.04
N PRO A 42 10.76 8.40 3.70
CA PRO A 42 12.02 7.74 3.96
C PRO A 42 11.86 6.70 5.07
N VAL A 43 12.25 5.45 4.80
CA VAL A 43 12.11 4.32 5.73
C VAL A 43 13.21 3.31 5.50
N LYS A 44 13.59 2.55 6.52
CA LYS A 44 14.61 1.50 6.36
C LYS A 44 14.25 0.19 7.02
N PHE A 45 13.92 -0.81 6.20
CA PHE A 45 13.65 -2.16 6.66
C PHE A 45 13.91 -3.22 5.59
N GLU A 46 14.05 -4.48 6.00
CA GLU A 46 14.22 -5.61 5.09
C GLU A 46 12.90 -5.95 4.38
N TYR A 47 12.99 -6.21 3.08
CA TYR A 47 11.85 -6.43 2.21
C TYR A 47 12.16 -7.50 1.16
N ASN A 48 11.26 -8.47 1.10
CA ASN A 48 11.48 -9.71 0.33
C ASN A 48 11.17 -9.57 -1.17
N PHE A 49 10.68 -8.42 -1.62
CA PHE A 49 10.35 -8.13 -3.02
C PHE A 49 11.34 -7.10 -3.59
N ARG A 50 11.63 -7.13 -4.89
CA ARG A 50 12.62 -6.23 -5.53
C ARG A 50 11.96 -5.14 -6.38
N SER A 51 12.65 -4.00 -6.47
CA SER A 51 12.19 -2.76 -7.11
C SER A 51 11.90 -2.84 -8.61
N GLN A 52 12.43 -3.82 -9.35
CA GLN A 52 12.17 -3.97 -10.79
C GLN A 52 10.74 -4.49 -11.03
N GLY A 53 9.76 -3.59 -10.92
CA GLY A 53 8.35 -3.85 -11.19
C GLY A 53 7.41 -3.80 -9.98
N ASN A 54 7.89 -3.39 -8.79
CA ASN A 54 7.04 -3.14 -7.63
C ASN A 54 6.12 -1.93 -7.90
N ILE A 55 4.84 -2.19 -8.06
CA ILE A 55 3.79 -1.16 -8.08
C ILE A 55 2.53 -1.69 -7.42
N HIS A 56 2.00 -0.90 -6.51
CA HIS A 56 0.79 -1.22 -5.77
C HIS A 56 -0.26 -0.19 -6.09
N ILE A 57 -1.39 -0.61 -6.65
CA ILE A 57 -2.49 0.30 -6.96
C ILE A 57 -3.44 0.26 -5.78
N LEU A 58 -3.59 1.39 -5.10
CA LEU A 58 -4.47 1.56 -3.96
C LEU A 58 -5.82 2.07 -4.43
N PHE A 59 -6.85 1.42 -3.92
CA PHE A 59 -8.22 1.71 -4.29
C PHE A 59 -9.10 1.84 -3.04
N ARG A 60 -10.31 2.36 -3.25
CA ARG A 60 -11.35 2.43 -2.24
C ARG A 60 -12.72 2.11 -2.84
N CYS A 61 -13.51 1.32 -2.11
CA CYS A 61 -14.91 1.09 -2.46
C CYS A 61 -15.84 2.16 -1.87
N GLU A 62 -17.09 2.19 -2.32
CA GLU A 62 -18.13 3.12 -1.85
C GLU A 62 -18.42 3.03 -0.33
N ARG A 63 -18.14 1.88 0.29
CA ARG A 63 -18.27 1.70 1.74
C ARG A 63 -17.04 2.16 2.52
N GLY A 64 -16.04 2.69 1.83
CA GLY A 64 -14.85 3.24 2.45
C GLY A 64 -13.70 2.25 2.67
N HIS A 65 -13.87 0.96 2.35
CA HIS A 65 -12.79 -0.03 2.49
C HIS A 65 -11.68 0.18 1.47
N TYR A 66 -10.44 0.08 1.96
CA TYR A 66 -9.22 0.06 1.19
C TYR A 66 -8.86 -1.37 0.77
N PHE A 67 -8.34 -1.48 -0.43
CA PHE A 67 -7.69 -2.69 -0.93
C PHE A 67 -6.64 -2.28 -1.97
N VAL A 68 -5.70 -3.17 -2.22
CA VAL A 68 -4.60 -2.94 -3.15
C VAL A 68 -4.54 -4.10 -4.14
N VAL A 69 -4.23 -3.78 -5.38
CA VAL A 69 -3.69 -4.76 -6.33
C VAL A 69 -2.18 -4.54 -6.39
N SER A 70 -1.43 -5.52 -5.89
CA SER A 70 0.04 -5.49 -5.85
C SER A 70 0.61 -6.20 -7.06
N PHE A 71 1.57 -5.59 -7.72
CA PHE A 71 2.42 -6.21 -8.72
C PHE A 71 3.85 -6.11 -8.21
N ASP A 72 4.45 -7.24 -7.83
CA ASP A 72 5.78 -7.29 -7.25
C ASP A 72 6.72 -8.11 -8.12
N GLY A 73 7.84 -7.53 -8.53
CA GLY A 73 8.83 -8.21 -9.35
C GLY A 73 9.95 -8.85 -8.52
N TYR A 74 10.29 -10.11 -8.79
CA TYR A 74 11.53 -10.72 -8.34
C TYR A 74 12.10 -11.68 -9.38
N LYS A 75 13.33 -11.44 -9.85
CA LYS A 75 14.03 -12.27 -10.85
C LYS A 75 13.20 -12.53 -12.12
N GLY A 76 12.43 -11.53 -12.56
CA GLY A 76 11.55 -11.62 -13.74
C GLY A 76 10.21 -12.33 -13.49
N ILE A 77 9.92 -12.73 -12.25
CA ILE A 77 8.63 -13.29 -11.82
C ILE A 77 7.81 -12.16 -11.20
N VAL A 78 6.54 -12.03 -11.61
CA VAL A 78 5.59 -11.08 -11.03
C VAL A 78 4.68 -11.83 -10.05
N PHE A 79 4.66 -11.38 -8.80
CA PHE A 79 3.79 -11.85 -7.73
C PHE A 79 2.62 -10.88 -7.60
N VAL A 80 1.40 -11.41 -7.58
CA VAL A 80 0.18 -10.59 -7.52
C VAL A 80 -0.52 -10.80 -6.19
N ASN A 81 -0.69 -9.73 -5.42
CA ASN A 81 -1.36 -9.73 -4.11
C ASN A 81 -0.71 -10.63 -3.03
N GLU A 82 0.52 -11.08 -3.22
CA GLU A 82 1.25 -11.92 -2.25
C GLU A 82 2.09 -11.10 -1.25
N ASN A 83 1.98 -9.77 -1.30
CA ASN A 83 2.80 -8.88 -0.50
C ASN A 83 2.28 -8.72 0.93
N THR A 84 2.91 -9.40 1.88
CA THR A 84 2.51 -9.37 3.29
C THR A 84 2.49 -7.97 3.88
N LEU A 85 3.50 -7.14 3.59
CA LEU A 85 3.57 -5.78 4.13
C LEU A 85 2.39 -4.92 3.65
N VAL A 86 2.02 -5.07 2.37
CA VAL A 86 0.85 -4.39 1.82
C VAL A 86 -0.44 -4.92 2.43
N ASN A 87 -0.56 -6.23 2.65
CA ASN A 87 -1.73 -6.80 3.32
C ASN A 87 -1.87 -6.27 4.75
N GLU A 88 -0.77 -6.12 5.48
CA GLU A 88 -0.76 -5.48 6.81
C GLU A 88 -1.15 -4.00 6.74
N LEU A 89 -0.62 -3.26 5.76
CA LEU A 89 -1.01 -1.86 5.52
C LEU A 89 -2.51 -1.74 5.25
N LEU A 90 -3.10 -2.65 4.46
CA LEU A 90 -4.53 -2.66 4.19
C LEU A 90 -5.35 -2.91 5.47
N GLY A 91 -4.91 -3.83 6.33
CA GLY A 91 -5.53 -4.02 7.64
C GLY A 91 -5.53 -2.72 8.45
N TYR A 92 -4.36 -2.11 8.59
CA TYR A 92 -4.19 -0.84 9.30
C TYR A 92 -5.06 0.28 8.73
N LEU A 93 -5.08 0.46 7.40
CA LEU A 93 -5.86 1.52 6.75
C LEU A 93 -7.37 1.33 6.93
N ASN A 94 -7.84 0.08 6.95
CA ASN A 94 -9.24 -0.25 7.17
C ASN A 94 -9.66 -0.11 8.64
N GLU A 95 -8.79 -0.42 9.58
CA GLU A 95 -9.05 -0.23 11.02
C GLU A 95 -9.05 1.25 11.44
N THR A 96 -8.23 2.06 10.77
CA THR A 96 -8.09 3.50 11.03
C THR A 96 -8.90 4.37 10.07
N ALA A 97 -9.75 3.77 9.25
CA ALA A 97 -10.61 4.52 8.34
C ALA A 97 -11.73 5.21 9.11
N ASP A 98 -11.78 6.54 9.05
CA ASP A 98 -13.01 7.26 9.40
C ASP A 98 -14.03 7.15 8.27
N ASP A 99 -15.25 6.73 8.62
CA ASP A 99 -16.42 6.61 7.73
C ASP A 99 -16.84 7.93 7.06
N LYS A 100 -16.24 9.06 7.45
CA LYS A 100 -16.68 10.42 7.09
C LYS A 100 -15.86 11.09 5.98
N PHE A 101 -15.15 10.34 5.16
CA PHE A 101 -14.34 10.97 4.11
C PHE A 101 -15.18 11.35 2.88
N GLY A 102 -15.32 12.64 2.64
CA GLY A 102 -15.86 13.16 1.37
C GLY A 102 -14.85 12.98 0.22
N PHE A 103 -15.37 12.61 -0.96
CA PHE A 103 -14.57 12.42 -2.16
C PHE A 103 -13.75 13.68 -2.50
N LYS A 104 -12.43 13.51 -2.65
CA LYS A 104 -11.54 14.56 -3.16
C LYS A 104 -10.75 14.03 -4.35
N PHE A 105 -10.71 14.81 -5.42
CA PHE A 105 -9.89 14.56 -6.61
C PHE A 105 -8.41 14.94 -6.41
N SER A 106 -8.06 15.46 -5.23
CA SER A 106 -6.69 15.83 -4.85
C SER A 106 -6.10 14.78 -3.91
N ILE A 107 -4.77 14.70 -3.85
CA ILE A 107 -4.05 13.86 -2.89
C ILE A 107 -4.62 14.07 -1.47
N ASP A 108 -5.03 12.96 -0.87
CA ASP A 108 -5.44 12.90 0.51
C ASP A 108 -4.21 12.83 1.41
N PHE A 109 -3.80 13.98 1.97
CA PHE A 109 -2.68 14.03 2.90
C PHE A 109 -2.93 13.22 4.19
N ASN A 110 -4.19 12.97 4.57
CA ASN A 110 -4.47 12.09 5.70
C ASN A 110 -4.17 10.63 5.36
N LEU A 111 -4.37 10.21 4.12
CA LEU A 111 -3.95 8.90 3.65
C LEU A 111 -2.42 8.79 3.63
N VAL A 112 -1.71 9.79 3.10
CA VAL A 112 -0.24 9.81 3.11
C VAL A 112 0.30 9.71 4.53
N GLY A 113 -0.22 10.52 5.47
CA GLY A 113 0.22 10.49 6.87
C GLY A 113 -0.07 9.16 7.57
N ARG A 114 -1.19 8.49 7.25
CA ARG A 114 -1.48 7.14 7.77
C ARG A 114 -0.52 6.09 7.23
N ILE A 115 -0.17 6.16 5.94
CA ILE A 115 0.84 5.27 5.35
C ILE A 115 2.19 5.50 6.03
N GLU A 116 2.59 6.76 6.23
CA GLU A 116 3.82 7.13 6.93
C GLU A 116 3.85 6.57 8.36
N THR A 117 2.80 6.81 9.16
CA THR A 117 2.68 6.27 10.52
C THR A 117 2.77 4.75 10.56
N PHE A 118 2.15 4.05 9.62
CA PHE A 118 2.25 2.59 9.52
C PHE A 118 3.70 2.15 9.29
N LEU A 119 4.41 2.79 8.36
CA LEU A 119 5.77 2.40 8.01
C LEU A 119 6.77 2.72 9.13
N GLU A 120 6.63 3.86 9.80
CA GLU A 120 7.44 4.21 10.97
C GLU A 120 7.30 3.17 12.09
N ASN A 121 6.07 2.70 12.34
CA ASN A 121 5.82 1.64 13.31
C ASN A 121 6.48 0.31 12.88
N LYS A 122 6.45 -0.03 11.58
CA LYS A 122 7.10 -1.24 11.05
C LYS A 122 8.61 -1.19 11.19
N GLU A 123 9.22 -0.04 10.88
CA GLU A 123 10.66 0.17 11.07
C GLU A 123 11.04 0.01 12.56
N PHE A 124 10.26 0.58 13.48
CA PHE A 124 10.48 0.44 14.91
C PHE A 124 10.32 -1.00 15.41
N GLU A 125 9.29 -1.73 14.98
CA GLU A 125 9.08 -3.14 15.31
C GLU A 125 10.28 -4.01 14.91
N LEU A 126 10.79 -3.79 13.69
CA LEU A 126 11.91 -4.55 13.15
C LEU A 126 13.23 -4.19 13.84
N ALA A 127 13.48 -2.91 14.13
CA ALA A 127 14.65 -2.46 14.87
C ALA A 127 14.73 -3.07 16.29
N ASN A 128 13.59 -3.35 16.93
CA ASN A 128 13.55 -3.95 18.27
C ASN A 128 13.59 -5.48 18.27
N LYS A 129 13.25 -6.16 17.16
CA LYS A 129 13.42 -7.61 17.01
C LYS A 129 14.88 -8.03 16.79
N MET A 130 15.76 -7.09 16.43
CA MET A 130 17.19 -7.33 16.16
C MET A 130 18.10 -7.07 17.38
N LYS A 131 17.53 -6.74 18.54
CA LYS A 131 18.24 -6.59 19.82
C LYS A 131 18.01 -7.80 20.72
#